data_AF-R7MFL0-F1
#
_entry.id   AF-R7MFL0-F1
#
_cell.length_a   1.000
_cell.length_b   1.000
_cell.length_c   1.000
_cell.angle_alpha   90.00
_cell.angle_beta   90.00
_cell.angle_gamma   90.00
#
_symmetry.space_group_name_H-M   'P 1'
#
loop_
_entity.id
_entity.type
_entity.pdbx_description
1 polymer ?
#
loop_
_entity_poly.entity_id
_entity_poly.type
_entity_poly.pdbx_seq_one_letter_code
_entity_poly.pdbx_strand_id
1 'polypeptide(L)'
;MEILNTERTKLNNTIELIGEPSENNILIVGVVHGDEPQGKYLIEEYLKTHYNFPSNSDLPPSSKSKISVLPPREDKRLTQLARTLRNNMTVQEIKIWQYLKNRQIDGVKFRRQFILGKYICDFVSLENKIVIEIDGSQHIESNSDLQRDEFLKSIGFKVLRFWNNEIDNNIEGVISKINNVISQCPPLEGGPKSPISRRGTLFIPCLNPDGLQLNRRTNANNVDINRNFPTKNWGNNEGDNATCDDETTNYFGGKSAGGEIETQFLIDTLNKYTPSLVMTIHAPYKVVNYDGPAKGIAEKISDIIKYPVEASIGYPTPGSFGTWAGVERNIPTITLEVDEKIQVQQLVKPVFEIFDYLIMN
;
A
#
# COMPACT_ATOMS: atom_id res chain seq x y z
N MET A 1 -0.87 -4.84 7.53
CA MET A 1 -2.15 -4.90 6.82
C MET A 1 -3.22 -5.39 7.77
N GLU A 2 -4.38 -4.76 7.78
CA GLU A 2 -5.55 -5.17 8.57
C GLU A 2 -6.82 -5.16 7.70
N ILE A 3 -7.87 -5.86 8.13
CA ILE A 3 -9.19 -5.79 7.51
C ILE A 3 -9.86 -4.51 8.00
N LEU A 4 -10.09 -3.57 7.08
CA LEU A 4 -10.65 -2.25 7.37
C LEU A 4 -12.17 -2.23 7.26
N ASN A 5 -12.74 -3.07 6.40
CA ASN A 5 -14.17 -3.21 6.20
C ASN A 5 -14.50 -4.57 5.58
N THR A 6 -15.71 -5.05 5.82
CA THR A 6 -16.23 -6.26 5.18
C THR A 6 -17.69 -6.08 4.83
N GLU A 7 -18.13 -6.69 3.73
CA GLU A 7 -19.56 -6.79 3.40
C GLU A 7 -19.98 -8.21 3.01
N ARG A 8 -21.27 -8.49 3.16
CA ARG A 8 -21.86 -9.78 2.77
C ARG A 8 -22.62 -9.65 1.46
N THR A 9 -22.29 -10.51 0.51
CA THR A 9 -22.99 -10.63 -0.77
C THR A 9 -24.30 -11.40 -0.63
N LYS A 10 -25.05 -11.53 -1.72
CA LYS A 10 -26.34 -12.25 -1.76
C LYS A 10 -26.22 -13.72 -1.39
N LEU A 11 -25.13 -14.39 -1.79
CA LEU A 11 -24.85 -15.77 -1.37
C LEU A 11 -24.09 -15.86 -0.04
N ASN A 12 -24.01 -14.74 0.69
CA ASN A 12 -23.37 -14.63 2.01
C ASN A 12 -21.83 -14.82 1.99
N ASN A 13 -21.20 -14.71 0.82
CA ASN A 13 -19.75 -14.59 0.72
C ASN A 13 -19.28 -13.23 1.22
N THR A 14 -18.01 -13.14 1.61
CA THR A 14 -17.42 -11.91 2.17
C THR A 14 -16.66 -11.15 1.09
N ILE A 15 -16.90 -9.84 0.97
CA ILE A 15 -15.97 -8.89 0.35
C ILE A 15 -15.14 -8.27 1.46
N GLU A 16 -13.82 -8.19 1.28
CA GLU A 16 -12.90 -7.66 2.28
C GLU A 16 -12.11 -6.48 1.70
N LEU A 17 -12.07 -5.38 2.44
CA LEU A 17 -11.14 -4.29 2.22
C LEU A 17 -9.98 -4.47 3.20
N ILE A 18 -8.78 -4.70 2.67
CA ILE A 18 -7.56 -4.92 3.43
C ILE A 18 -6.63 -3.73 3.19
N GLY A 19 -6.02 -3.17 4.22
CA GLY A 19 -5.11 -2.06 3.98
C GLY A 19 -4.49 -1.43 5.21
N GLU A 20 -3.65 -0.43 4.94
CA GLU A 20 -3.14 0.54 5.91
C GLU A 20 -3.34 1.94 5.29
N PRO A 21 -4.46 2.63 5.57
CA PRO A 21 -4.78 3.88 4.91
C PRO A 21 -3.85 5.02 5.36
N SER A 22 -3.67 6.00 4.49
CA SER A 22 -2.94 7.25 4.74
C SER A 22 -3.64 8.43 4.07
N GLU A 23 -3.02 9.62 4.07
CA GLU A 23 -3.53 10.78 3.34
C GLU A 23 -3.51 10.61 1.81
N ASN A 24 -2.62 9.76 1.29
CA ASN A 24 -2.47 9.54 -0.15
C ASN A 24 -2.66 8.04 -0.45
N ASN A 25 -3.89 7.60 -0.69
CA ASN A 25 -4.19 6.18 -0.86
C ASN A 25 -4.03 5.71 -2.32
N ILE A 26 -3.73 4.43 -2.51
CA ILE A 26 -3.98 3.70 -3.75
C ILE A 26 -4.92 2.54 -3.44
N LEU A 27 -5.73 2.17 -4.42
CA LEU A 27 -6.63 1.02 -4.32
C LEU A 27 -6.33 0.03 -5.44
N ILE A 28 -6.11 -1.23 -5.08
CA ILE A 28 -5.92 -2.34 -6.01
C ILE A 28 -7.08 -3.32 -5.83
N VAL A 29 -7.82 -3.56 -6.90
CA VAL A 29 -8.99 -4.44 -6.93
C VAL A 29 -8.70 -5.64 -7.83
N GLY A 30 -8.94 -6.84 -7.31
CA GLY A 30 -8.79 -8.08 -8.06
C GLY A 30 -10.06 -8.42 -8.82
N VAL A 31 -10.75 -9.48 -8.38
CA VAL A 31 -11.89 -10.08 -9.12
C VAL A 31 -13.09 -9.16 -9.16
N VAL A 32 -13.33 -8.53 -10.31
CA VAL A 32 -14.57 -7.79 -10.64
C VAL A 32 -15.53 -8.69 -11.42
N HIS A 33 -15.04 -9.43 -12.42
CA HIS A 33 -15.80 -10.50 -13.07
C HIS A 33 -15.43 -11.85 -12.45
N GLY A 34 -16.42 -12.66 -12.09
CA GLY A 34 -16.18 -13.88 -11.31
C GLY A 34 -15.48 -15.02 -12.05
N ASP A 35 -15.45 -14.99 -13.38
CA ASP A 35 -14.73 -15.93 -14.24
C ASP A 35 -13.25 -15.57 -14.45
N GLU A 36 -12.77 -14.49 -13.80
CA GLU A 36 -11.39 -13.98 -13.92
C GLU A 36 -10.66 -14.04 -12.55
N PRO A 37 -10.28 -15.24 -12.04
CA PRO A 37 -9.74 -15.41 -10.68
C PRO A 37 -8.31 -14.85 -10.47
N GLN A 38 -7.62 -14.46 -11.54
CA GLN A 38 -6.19 -14.13 -11.55
C GLN A 38 -5.87 -12.95 -10.61
N GLY A 39 -6.72 -11.92 -10.59
CA GLY A 39 -6.53 -10.75 -9.73
C GLY A 39 -6.52 -11.09 -8.24
N LYS A 40 -7.42 -11.98 -7.79
CA LYS A 40 -7.46 -12.45 -6.39
C LYS A 40 -6.18 -13.19 -6.03
N TYR A 41 -5.75 -14.12 -6.88
CA TYR A 41 -4.52 -14.89 -6.66
C TYR A 41 -3.30 -13.97 -6.52
N LEU A 42 -3.13 -13.02 -7.45
CA LEU A 42 -2.00 -12.10 -7.46
C LEU A 42 -1.96 -11.21 -6.21
N ILE A 43 -3.12 -10.70 -5.76
CA ILE A 43 -3.22 -9.89 -4.55
C ILE A 43 -2.93 -10.73 -3.30
N GLU A 44 -3.52 -11.92 -3.18
CA GLU A 44 -3.32 -12.81 -2.02
C GLU A 44 -1.85 -13.24 -1.88
N GLU A 45 -1.19 -13.61 -2.99
CA GLU A 45 0.23 -13.94 -2.98
C GLU A 45 1.11 -12.74 -2.62
N TYR A 46 0.75 -11.52 -3.07
CA TYR A 46 1.47 -10.30 -2.70
C TYR A 46 1.34 -10.01 -1.21
N LEU A 47 0.11 -10.08 -0.68
CA LEU A 47 -0.19 -9.87 0.73
C LEU A 47 0.53 -10.89 1.63
N LYS A 48 0.54 -12.16 1.22
CA LYS A 48 1.27 -13.23 1.90
C LYS A 48 2.77 -12.97 1.92
N THR A 49 3.36 -12.64 0.77
CA THR A 49 4.81 -12.46 0.61
C THR A 49 5.34 -11.21 1.31
N HIS A 50 4.62 -10.08 1.23
CA HIS A 50 5.13 -8.78 1.68
C HIS A 50 4.61 -8.33 3.04
N TYR A 51 3.51 -8.92 3.52
CA TYR A 51 2.86 -8.49 4.76
C TYR A 51 2.58 -9.65 5.73
N ASN A 52 2.98 -10.89 5.37
CA ASN A 52 2.68 -12.10 6.13
C ASN A 52 1.19 -12.21 6.49
N PHE A 53 0.32 -11.72 5.59
CA PHE A 53 -1.12 -11.73 5.78
C PHE A 53 -1.66 -13.08 5.30
N PRO A 54 -2.37 -13.85 6.15
CA PRO A 54 -2.82 -15.20 5.80
C PRO A 54 -3.85 -15.15 4.66
N SER A 55 -3.74 -16.05 3.68
CA SER A 55 -4.79 -16.26 2.69
C SER A 55 -5.99 -16.96 3.33
N ASN A 56 -7.21 -16.63 2.89
CA ASN A 56 -8.47 -17.20 3.40
C ASN A 56 -8.61 -18.73 3.20
N SER A 57 -7.60 -19.41 2.65
CA SER A 57 -7.51 -20.87 2.56
C SER A 57 -7.11 -21.57 3.87
N ASP A 58 -6.57 -20.86 4.87
CA ASP A 58 -5.93 -21.49 6.04
C ASP A 58 -6.39 -20.94 7.41
N LEU A 59 -7.53 -20.25 7.50
CA LEU A 59 -8.01 -19.71 8.77
C LEU A 59 -8.95 -20.68 9.51
N PRO A 60 -8.57 -21.25 10.67
CA PRO A 60 -9.54 -21.82 11.62
C PRO A 60 -10.34 -20.70 12.31
N PRO A 61 -11.53 -20.99 12.85
CA PRO A 61 -12.39 -19.95 13.41
C PRO A 61 -11.78 -19.37 14.68
N SER A 62 -11.58 -18.05 14.65
CA SER A 62 -11.29 -17.15 15.77
C SER A 62 -10.24 -17.60 16.80
N SER A 63 -9.11 -16.89 16.87
CA SER A 63 -8.53 -16.57 18.17
C SER A 63 -7.64 -15.33 18.12
N LYS A 64 -7.73 -14.57 19.19
CA LYS A 64 -7.07 -13.29 19.46
C LYS A 64 -5.54 -13.39 19.27
N SER A 65 -4.95 -12.47 18.52
CA SER A 65 -3.53 -12.08 18.65
C SER A 65 -3.40 -10.62 18.19
N LYS A 66 -3.13 -9.65 19.09
CA LYS A 66 -1.82 -9.22 19.61
C LYS A 66 -0.72 -9.18 18.53
N ILE A 67 -0.56 -8.01 17.88
CA ILE A 67 0.66 -7.16 17.83
C ILE A 67 0.43 -5.99 16.84
N SER A 68 0.42 -4.75 17.34
CA SER A 68 1.35 -3.69 16.91
C SER A 68 1.38 -2.65 18.03
N VAL A 69 2.52 -2.52 18.72
CA VAL A 69 2.70 -1.55 19.81
C VAL A 69 3.80 -0.60 19.39
N LEU A 70 3.48 0.30 18.47
CA LEU A 70 4.10 1.62 18.49
C LEU A 70 3.02 2.60 18.94
N PRO A 71 3.25 3.39 19.99
CA PRO A 71 2.25 4.32 20.47
C PRO A 71 1.90 5.32 19.35
N PRO A 72 0.61 5.66 19.18
CA PRO A 72 0.20 6.66 18.20
C PRO A 72 0.91 8.00 18.45
N ARG A 73 1.21 8.73 17.37
CA ARG A 73 1.82 10.06 17.44
C ARG A 73 0.77 11.08 17.85
N GLU A 74 0.57 11.25 19.15
CA GLU A 74 -0.49 12.11 19.69
C GLU A 74 -0.03 13.53 20.07
N ASP A 75 1.28 13.80 20.22
CA ASP A 75 1.73 15.12 20.68
C ASP A 75 2.19 16.06 19.54
N LYS A 76 1.32 17.02 19.20
CA LYS A 76 1.62 18.10 18.25
C LYS A 76 2.84 18.94 18.68
N ARG A 77 3.12 19.09 19.98
CA ARG A 77 4.28 19.86 20.50
C ARG A 77 5.59 19.15 20.23
N LEU A 78 5.67 17.84 20.47
CA LEU A 78 6.86 17.02 20.16
C LEU A 78 7.14 16.99 18.65
N THR A 79 6.08 16.94 17.83
CA THR A 79 6.21 17.01 16.37
C THR A 79 6.81 18.34 15.91
N GLN A 80 6.36 19.45 16.48
CA GLN A 80 6.92 20.77 16.18
C GLN A 80 8.38 20.89 16.67
N LEU A 81 8.67 20.40 17.87
CA LEU A 81 10.03 20.40 18.43
C LEU A 81 11.00 19.59 17.56
N ALA A 82 10.60 18.39 17.13
CA ALA A 82 11.41 17.57 16.22
C ALA A 82 11.68 18.27 14.88
N ARG A 83 10.72 19.02 14.33
CA ARG A 83 10.93 19.83 13.12
C ARG A 83 11.94 20.94 13.36
N THR A 84 11.84 21.64 14.49
CA THR A 84 12.80 22.68 14.88
C THR A 84 14.21 22.10 15.00
N LEU A 85 14.37 20.95 15.64
CA LEU A 85 15.67 20.28 15.80
C LEU A 85 16.28 19.82 14.46
N ARG A 86 15.48 19.33 13.51
CA ARG A 86 15.98 18.98 12.16
C ARG A 86 16.58 20.17 11.42
N ASN A 87 16.04 21.37 11.67
CA ASN A 87 16.47 22.60 11.03
C ASN A 87 17.62 23.29 11.79
N ASN A 88 17.85 22.93 13.06
CA ASN A 88 18.84 23.55 13.94
C ASN A 88 19.77 22.49 14.57
N MET A 89 20.33 21.62 13.73
CA MET A 89 21.27 20.61 14.21
C MET A 89 22.57 21.21 14.72
N THR A 90 23.18 20.55 15.70
CA THR A 90 24.53 20.87 16.19
C THR A 90 25.59 20.56 15.13
N VAL A 91 26.79 21.12 15.31
CA VAL A 91 27.92 20.87 14.40
C VAL A 91 28.27 19.38 14.35
N GLN A 92 28.21 18.70 15.49
CA GLN A 92 28.50 17.27 15.63
C GLN A 92 27.42 16.40 14.97
N GLU A 93 26.15 16.75 15.12
CA GLU A 93 25.04 16.11 14.38
C GLU A 93 25.19 16.28 12.87
N ILE A 94 25.55 17.48 12.41
CA ILE A 94 25.82 17.73 10.98
C ILE A 94 26.95 16.83 10.48
N LYS A 95 28.06 16.72 11.24
CA LYS A 95 29.21 15.86 10.89
C LYS A 95 28.79 14.40 10.73
N ILE A 96 28.13 13.81 11.74
CA ILE A 96 27.64 12.43 11.65
C ILE A 96 26.63 12.25 10.51
N TRP A 97 25.70 13.20 10.35
CA TRP A 97 24.67 13.11 9.32
C TRP A 97 25.25 13.01 7.90
N GLN A 98 26.39 13.64 7.63
CA GLN A 98 27.06 13.53 6.32
C GLN A 98 27.38 12.09 5.96
N TYR A 99 27.70 11.22 6.94
CA TYR A 99 28.00 9.81 6.75
C TYR A 99 26.76 8.90 6.79
N LEU A 100 25.71 9.30 7.52
CA LEU A 100 24.49 8.49 7.66
C LEU A 100 23.46 8.73 6.55
N LYS A 101 23.46 9.92 5.93
CA LYS A 101 22.48 10.29 4.91
C LYS A 101 22.60 9.42 3.66
N ASN A 102 21.53 9.36 2.88
CA ASN A 102 21.52 8.71 1.56
C ASN A 102 22.02 7.25 1.56
N ARG A 103 21.85 6.51 2.67
CA ARG A 103 22.27 5.11 2.80
C ARG A 103 23.77 4.88 2.59
N GLN A 104 24.59 5.88 2.90
CA GLN A 104 26.03 5.82 2.68
C GLN A 104 26.75 4.81 3.58
N ILE A 105 26.15 4.42 4.70
CA ILE A 105 26.69 3.43 5.63
C ILE A 105 25.97 2.08 5.45
N ASP A 106 26.65 1.13 4.80
CA ASP A 106 26.19 -0.25 4.58
C ASP A 106 24.76 -0.38 4.02
N GLY A 107 24.30 0.61 3.23
CA GLY A 107 22.95 0.62 2.65
C GLY A 107 21.80 0.99 3.62
N VAL A 108 22.11 1.24 4.90
CA VAL A 108 21.12 1.46 5.97
C VAL A 108 20.52 2.87 5.94
N LYS A 109 19.20 2.99 6.10
CA LYS A 109 18.49 4.28 6.14
C LYS A 109 18.31 4.79 7.56
N PHE A 110 19.08 5.82 7.90
CA PHE A 110 18.88 6.61 9.10
C PHE A 110 17.92 7.80 8.89
N ARG A 111 17.12 8.11 9.90
CA ARG A 111 16.30 9.33 10.00
C ARG A 111 16.81 10.20 11.12
N ARG A 112 16.67 11.51 11.00
CA ARG A 112 17.06 12.50 12.01
C ARG A 112 15.91 12.94 12.90
N GLN A 113 16.19 13.17 14.18
CA GLN A 113 15.30 13.81 15.14
C GLN A 113 13.92 13.15 15.09
N PHE A 114 13.91 11.85 15.37
CA PHE A 114 12.75 10.98 15.19
C PHE A 114 12.08 10.67 16.52
N ILE A 115 10.76 10.77 16.56
CA ILE A 115 9.97 10.55 17.77
C ILE A 115 9.74 9.04 17.97
N LEU A 116 10.18 8.52 19.11
CA LEU A 116 9.87 7.18 19.63
C LEU A 116 9.20 7.32 20.99
N GLY A 117 7.90 7.04 21.06
CA GLY A 117 7.10 7.29 22.26
C GLY A 117 7.10 8.77 22.62
N LYS A 118 7.58 9.09 23.82
CA LYS A 118 7.69 10.47 24.34
C LYS A 118 9.06 11.13 24.12
N TYR A 119 9.97 10.46 23.41
CA TYR A 119 11.36 10.90 23.22
C TYR A 119 11.68 11.24 21.77
N ILE A 120 12.56 12.21 21.55
CA ILE A 120 13.11 12.56 20.23
C ILE A 120 14.56 12.07 20.21
N CYS A 121 14.84 11.10 19.34
CA CYS A 121 16.17 10.53 19.13
C CYS A 121 16.91 11.24 18.00
N ASP A 122 18.20 11.51 18.17
CA ASP A 122 18.98 12.27 17.18
C ASP A 122 19.05 11.56 15.82
N PHE A 123 19.36 10.27 15.81
CA PHE A 123 19.26 9.43 14.62
C PHE A 123 18.63 8.07 14.91
N VAL A 124 17.87 7.54 13.95
CA VAL A 124 17.28 6.20 14.07
C VAL A 124 17.29 5.45 12.74
N SER A 125 17.70 4.19 12.78
CA SER A 125 17.36 3.18 11.78
C SER A 125 16.22 2.33 12.32
N LEU A 126 15.02 2.44 11.74
CA LEU A 126 13.89 1.59 12.15
C LEU A 126 14.06 0.15 11.65
N GLU A 127 14.72 -0.04 10.50
CA GLU A 127 14.84 -1.36 9.86
C GLU A 127 15.81 -2.27 10.63
N ASN A 128 16.86 -1.71 11.23
CA ASN A 128 17.80 -2.43 12.09
C ASN A 128 17.51 -2.25 13.60
N LYS A 129 16.46 -1.49 13.94
CA LYS A 129 16.18 -1.01 15.31
C LYS A 129 17.40 -0.43 16.03
N ILE A 130 18.07 0.54 15.41
CA ILE A 130 19.24 1.23 15.98
C ILE A 130 18.87 2.69 16.27
N VAL A 131 19.17 3.17 17.47
CA VAL A 131 19.15 4.59 17.85
C VAL A 131 20.58 5.07 18.05
N ILE A 132 20.89 6.26 17.56
CA ILE A 132 22.14 6.97 17.83
C ILE A 132 21.81 8.31 18.48
N GLU A 133 22.38 8.57 19.65
CA GLU A 133 22.28 9.84 20.39
C GLU A 133 23.66 10.50 20.45
N ILE A 134 23.69 11.81 20.28
CA ILE A 134 24.90 12.63 20.36
C ILE A 134 24.81 13.47 21.63
N ASP A 135 25.71 13.21 22.57
CA ASP A 135 25.71 13.88 23.86
C ASP A 135 26.76 15.00 23.92
N GLY A 136 26.31 16.18 24.35
CA GLY A 136 27.15 17.36 24.53
C GLY A 136 27.60 17.63 25.97
N SER A 137 27.11 16.88 26.96
CA SER A 137 27.35 17.18 28.38
C SER A 137 27.99 16.02 29.12
N GLN A 138 29.21 16.20 29.66
CA GLN A 138 29.98 15.20 30.45
C GLN A 138 29.35 14.80 31.80
N HIS A 139 28.02 14.87 31.96
CA HIS A 139 27.36 14.58 33.23
C HIS A 139 26.69 13.21 33.25
N ILE A 140 26.93 12.55 34.38
CA ILE A 140 26.50 11.22 34.79
C ILE A 140 24.99 11.06 34.67
N GLU A 141 24.60 9.91 34.12
CA GLU A 141 23.27 9.31 34.00
C GLU A 141 22.22 9.93 34.95
N SER A 142 21.37 10.80 34.40
CA SER A 142 20.17 11.22 35.11
C SER A 142 19.18 10.05 35.17
N ASN A 143 18.34 9.97 36.22
CA ASN A 143 17.24 8.98 36.27
C ASN A 143 16.31 9.06 35.04
N SER A 144 16.27 10.21 34.37
CA SER A 144 15.51 10.40 33.13
C SER A 144 16.16 9.70 31.92
N ASP A 145 17.49 9.63 31.86
CA ASP A 145 18.21 8.93 30.79
C ASP A 145 18.09 7.42 30.93
N LEU A 146 18.14 6.90 32.16
CA LEU A 146 17.90 5.48 32.44
C LEU A 146 16.49 5.05 31.99
N GLN A 147 15.45 5.84 32.33
CA GLN A 147 14.08 5.57 31.89
C GLN A 147 13.90 5.67 30.37
N ARG A 148 14.65 6.55 29.71
CA ARG A 148 14.67 6.67 28.25
C ARG A 148 15.28 5.44 27.61
N ASP A 149 16.46 5.03 28.08
CA ASP A 149 17.19 3.90 27.54
C ASP A 149 16.45 2.57 27.81
N GLU A 150 15.86 2.40 29.00
CA GLU A 150 15.01 1.24 29.31
C GLU A 150 13.79 1.18 28.40
N PHE A 151 13.12 2.32 28.16
CA PHE A 151 12.00 2.37 27.22
C PHE A 151 12.42 1.97 25.81
N LEU A 152 13.49 2.56 25.27
CA LEU A 152 13.96 2.26 23.91
C LEU A 152 14.41 0.80 23.77
N LYS A 153 15.07 0.24 24.79
CA LYS A 153 15.42 -1.18 24.83
C LYS A 153 14.17 -2.08 24.89
N SER A 154 13.15 -1.69 25.66
CA SER A 154 11.90 -2.47 25.79
C SER A 154 11.13 -2.62 24.47
N ILE A 155 11.22 -1.62 23.58
CA ILE A 155 10.63 -1.67 22.23
C ILE A 155 11.59 -2.30 21.18
N GLY A 156 12.74 -2.79 21.65
CA GLY A 156 13.70 -3.60 20.90
C GLY A 156 14.77 -2.80 20.17
N PHE A 157 15.02 -1.54 20.53
CA PHE A 157 16.09 -0.74 19.93
C PHE A 157 17.42 -0.93 20.65
N LYS A 158 18.50 -1.03 19.86
CA LYS A 158 19.87 -0.91 20.34
C LYS A 158 20.26 0.57 20.30
N VAL A 159 20.60 1.13 21.46
CA VAL A 159 20.97 2.55 21.62
C VAL A 159 22.48 2.68 21.63
N LEU A 160 23.01 3.56 20.79
CA LEU A 160 24.40 3.98 20.75
C LEU A 160 24.49 5.44 21.16
N ARG A 161 25.41 5.77 22.05
CA ARG A 161 25.67 7.15 22.47
C ARG A 161 27.11 7.51 22.14
N PHE A 162 27.30 8.66 21.51
CA PHE A 162 28.61 9.21 21.21
C PHE A 162 28.77 10.58 21.83
N TRP A 163 29.95 10.80 22.41
CA TRP A 163 30.31 12.10 22.96
C TRP A 163 30.74 13.06 21.84
N ASN A 164 30.46 14.36 22.00
CA ASN A 164 30.90 15.38 21.05
C ASN A 164 32.41 15.31 20.75
N ASN A 165 33.25 15.03 21.76
CA ASN A 165 34.69 14.90 21.58
C ASN A 165 35.11 13.67 20.76
N GLU A 166 34.35 12.56 20.82
CA GLU A 166 34.58 11.39 19.96
C GLU A 166 34.28 11.74 18.50
N ILE A 167 33.22 12.51 18.26
CA ILE A 167 32.82 12.95 16.91
C ILE A 167 33.83 13.94 16.35
N ASP A 168 34.31 14.87 17.18
CA ASP A 168 35.22 15.91 16.74
C ASP A 168 36.64 15.38 16.49
N ASN A 169 37.10 14.40 17.27
CA ASN A 169 38.48 13.92 17.21
C ASN A 169 38.66 12.54 16.58
N ASN A 170 37.60 11.73 16.47
CA ASN A 170 37.69 10.34 15.99
C ASN A 170 36.40 9.89 15.27
N ILE A 171 35.99 10.66 14.26
CA ILE A 171 34.79 10.33 13.47
C ILE A 171 34.89 8.95 12.81
N GLU A 172 36.07 8.54 12.34
CA GLU A 172 36.28 7.23 11.72
C GLU A 172 36.01 6.09 12.71
N GLY A 173 36.48 6.22 13.96
CA GLY A 173 36.18 5.28 15.03
C GLY A 173 34.68 5.21 15.37
N VAL A 174 33.99 6.36 15.34
CA VAL A 174 32.53 6.42 15.52
C VAL A 174 31.81 5.66 14.40
N ILE A 175 32.15 5.93 13.14
CA ILE A 175 31.56 5.24 11.98
C ILE A 175 31.85 3.74 12.00
N SER A 176 33.07 3.34 12.38
CA SER A 176 33.43 1.93 12.53
C SER A 176 32.60 1.22 13.60
N LYS A 177 32.37 1.86 14.76
CA LYS A 177 31.46 1.35 15.80
C LYS A 177 30.03 1.18 15.28
N ILE A 178 29.52 2.16 14.52
CA ILE A 178 28.17 2.08 13.94
C ILE A 178 28.08 0.92 12.94
N ASN A 179 29.06 0.75 12.06
CA ASN A 179 29.12 -0.36 11.10
C ASN A 179 29.11 -1.73 11.80
N ASN A 180 29.93 -1.88 12.85
CA ASN A 180 29.98 -3.12 13.63
C ASN A 180 28.61 -3.46 14.26
N VAL A 181 27.89 -2.44 14.72
CA VAL A 181 26.55 -2.62 15.29
C VAL A 181 25.52 -2.96 14.21
N ILE A 182 25.59 -2.32 13.04
CA ILE A 182 24.75 -2.66 11.89
C ILE A 182 24.94 -4.14 11.51
N SER A 183 26.17 -4.63 11.43
CA SER A 183 26.43 -6.03 11.08
C SER A 183 25.90 -7.04 12.10
N GLN A 184 25.73 -6.62 13.36
CA GLN A 184 25.16 -7.45 14.43
C GLN A 184 23.64 -7.32 14.55
N CYS A 185 23.04 -6.33 13.90
CA CYS A 185 21.61 -6.05 13.94
C CYS A 185 21.07 -6.20 12.51
N PRO A 186 20.86 -7.45 12.04
CA PRO A 186 20.31 -7.68 10.71
C PRO A 186 18.98 -6.94 10.58
N PRO A 187 18.66 -6.41 9.38
CA PRO A 187 17.36 -5.82 9.13
C PRO A 187 16.27 -6.82 9.54
N LEU A 188 15.21 -6.33 10.19
CA LEU A 188 14.08 -7.18 10.56
C LEU A 188 13.61 -7.96 9.32
N GLU A 189 13.66 -9.30 9.37
CA GLU A 189 13.15 -10.15 8.29
C GLU A 189 11.66 -9.85 8.08
N GLY A 190 11.28 -9.49 6.85
CA GLY A 190 9.91 -9.09 6.50
C GLY A 190 9.53 -7.64 6.87
N GLY A 191 10.48 -6.81 7.32
CA GLY A 191 10.21 -5.41 7.65
C GLY A 191 10.31 -4.49 6.42
N PRO A 192 9.27 -3.70 6.08
CA PRO A 192 9.42 -2.70 5.07
C PRO A 192 10.38 -1.56 5.43
N LYS A 193 11.33 -1.36 4.52
CA LYS A 193 12.21 -0.20 4.29
C LYS A 193 11.55 1.14 4.65
N SER A 194 12.25 1.95 5.46
CA SER A 194 11.93 3.30 5.96
C SER A 194 11.28 4.28 4.93
N PRO A 195 10.38 5.21 5.33
CA PRO A 195 9.29 5.82 4.59
C PRO A 195 9.82 6.96 3.71
N ILE A 196 9.84 6.70 2.41
CA ILE A 196 9.11 7.62 1.53
C ILE A 196 7.66 7.52 2.02
N SER A 197 6.88 8.60 2.14
CA SER A 197 5.49 8.48 2.63
C SER A 197 4.81 7.35 1.86
N ARG A 198 4.66 6.18 2.47
CA ARG A 198 4.06 5.04 1.79
C ARG A 198 2.66 5.51 1.49
N ARG A 199 2.28 5.46 0.22
CA ARG A 199 0.88 5.63 -0.12
C ARG A 199 0.11 4.63 0.72
N GLY A 200 -1.02 5.07 1.26
CA GLY A 200 -1.88 4.16 1.99
C GLY A 200 -2.34 3.12 1.00
N THR A 201 -2.10 1.86 1.28
CA THR A 201 -2.30 0.81 0.30
C THR A 201 -3.52 0.02 0.69
N LEU A 202 -4.50 0.00 -0.22
CA LEU A 202 -5.78 -0.67 -0.04
C LEU A 202 -5.91 -1.77 -1.10
N PHE A 203 -6.40 -2.93 -0.67
CA PHE A 203 -6.63 -4.10 -1.49
C PHE A 203 -8.06 -4.57 -1.32
N ILE A 204 -8.71 -4.90 -2.43
CA ILE A 204 -9.92 -5.72 -2.47
C ILE A 204 -9.57 -6.95 -3.32
N PRO A 205 -9.15 -8.07 -2.70
CA PRO A 205 -8.73 -9.26 -3.46
C PRO A 205 -9.86 -9.80 -4.36
N CYS A 206 -11.09 -9.78 -3.86
CA CYS A 206 -12.26 -10.27 -4.58
C CYS A 206 -13.45 -9.36 -4.32
N LEU A 207 -13.85 -8.59 -5.34
CA LEU A 207 -15.04 -7.73 -5.28
C LEU A 207 -16.32 -8.54 -5.56
N ASN A 208 -16.23 -9.56 -6.43
CA ASN A 208 -17.34 -10.42 -6.84
C ASN A 208 -17.16 -11.88 -6.40
N PRO A 209 -17.21 -12.17 -5.08
CA PRO A 209 -16.99 -13.53 -4.59
C PRO A 209 -18.14 -14.49 -4.97
N ASP A 210 -19.35 -13.98 -5.19
CA ASP A 210 -20.49 -14.78 -5.66
C ASP A 210 -20.30 -15.23 -7.11
N GLY A 211 -19.91 -14.32 -8.00
CA GLY A 211 -19.56 -14.66 -9.38
C GLY A 211 -18.40 -15.64 -9.42
N LEU A 212 -17.40 -15.46 -8.55
CA LEU A 212 -16.25 -16.36 -8.43
C LEU A 212 -16.66 -17.77 -8.02
N GLN A 213 -17.49 -17.91 -6.98
CA GLN A 213 -18.02 -19.20 -6.55
C GLN A 213 -18.81 -19.90 -7.67
N LEU A 214 -19.58 -19.12 -8.44
CA LEU A 214 -20.39 -19.61 -9.54
C LEU A 214 -19.61 -19.77 -10.85
N ASN A 215 -18.33 -19.39 -10.89
CA ASN A 215 -17.47 -19.33 -12.07
C ASN A 215 -18.13 -18.64 -13.27
N ARG A 216 -18.59 -17.41 -13.06
CA ARG A 216 -19.25 -16.61 -14.10
C ARG A 216 -18.91 -15.13 -13.97
N ARG A 217 -18.97 -14.42 -15.10
CA ARG A 217 -18.76 -12.97 -15.18
C ARG A 217 -19.57 -12.16 -14.17
N THR A 218 -20.87 -12.38 -14.12
CA THR A 218 -21.83 -11.58 -13.34
C THR A 218 -21.90 -11.97 -11.86
N ASN A 219 -22.38 -11.09 -10.99
CA ASN A 219 -22.67 -11.41 -9.58
C ASN A 219 -23.89 -12.34 -9.43
N ALA A 220 -24.33 -12.65 -8.20
CA ALA A 220 -25.49 -13.53 -7.93
C ALA A 220 -26.86 -13.01 -8.40
N ASN A 221 -26.96 -11.76 -8.85
CA ASN A 221 -28.15 -11.19 -9.47
C ASN A 221 -28.12 -11.23 -11.01
N ASN A 222 -27.10 -11.86 -11.61
CA ASN A 222 -26.82 -11.82 -13.04
C ASN A 222 -26.49 -10.41 -13.54
N VAL A 223 -25.94 -9.55 -12.67
CA VAL A 223 -25.49 -8.21 -13.02
C VAL A 223 -23.99 -8.22 -13.29
N ASP A 224 -23.58 -7.63 -14.41
CA ASP A 224 -22.19 -7.27 -14.67
C ASP A 224 -21.84 -6.05 -13.81
N ILE A 225 -21.01 -6.26 -12.80
CA ILE A 225 -20.58 -5.20 -11.87
C ILE A 225 -19.89 -4.06 -12.64
N ASN A 226 -19.14 -4.37 -13.70
CA ASN A 226 -18.49 -3.38 -14.55
C ASN A 226 -19.44 -2.76 -15.61
N ARG A 227 -20.75 -2.89 -15.39
CA ARG A 227 -21.84 -2.16 -16.06
C ARG A 227 -22.83 -1.57 -15.06
N ASN A 228 -22.60 -1.73 -13.76
CA ASN A 228 -23.51 -1.26 -12.71
C ASN A 228 -23.11 0.10 -12.11
N PHE A 229 -21.96 0.69 -12.44
CA PHE A 229 -21.58 1.97 -11.82
C PHE A 229 -22.49 3.12 -12.25
N PRO A 230 -22.75 4.12 -11.38
CA PRO A 230 -23.64 5.24 -11.67
C PRO A 230 -22.97 6.30 -12.54
N THR A 231 -22.57 5.91 -13.76
CA THR A 231 -22.08 6.84 -14.78
C THR A 231 -23.23 7.68 -15.35
N LYS A 232 -22.91 8.85 -15.89
CA LYS A 232 -23.91 9.74 -16.52
C LYS A 232 -24.60 9.11 -17.72
N ASN A 233 -23.92 8.17 -18.39
CA ASN A 233 -24.44 7.43 -19.54
C ASN A 233 -25.06 6.08 -19.16
N TRP A 234 -25.22 5.75 -17.87
CA TRP A 234 -25.86 4.49 -17.47
C TRP A 234 -27.30 4.41 -18.02
N GLY A 235 -27.63 3.32 -18.71
CA GLY A 235 -28.91 3.12 -19.39
C GLY A 235 -29.03 3.80 -20.76
N ASN A 236 -28.01 4.55 -21.20
CA ASN A 236 -27.96 5.15 -22.54
C ASN A 236 -27.09 4.29 -23.45
N ASN A 237 -27.69 3.30 -24.12
CA ASN A 237 -26.94 2.39 -24.97
C ASN A 237 -26.80 2.97 -26.38
N GLU A 238 -25.57 3.26 -26.79
CA GLU A 238 -25.24 3.61 -28.17
C GLU A 238 -24.34 2.51 -28.77
N GLY A 239 -24.93 1.64 -29.61
CA GLY A 239 -24.22 0.58 -30.35
C GLY A 239 -24.29 -0.83 -29.72
N ASP A 240 -23.90 -1.84 -30.51
CA ASP A 240 -24.16 -3.26 -30.27
C ASP A 240 -23.41 -3.92 -29.09
N ASN A 241 -22.63 -3.17 -28.30
CA ASN A 241 -21.91 -3.68 -27.11
C ASN A 241 -21.87 -2.66 -25.94
N ALA A 242 -22.64 -1.57 -26.06
CA ALA A 242 -22.76 -0.52 -25.04
C ALA A 242 -24.03 -0.70 -24.20
N THR A 243 -24.62 -1.90 -24.20
CA THR A 243 -25.89 -2.15 -23.51
C THR A 243 -25.65 -2.54 -22.06
N CYS A 244 -26.29 -1.82 -21.14
CA CYS A 244 -26.33 -2.18 -19.72
C CYS A 244 -27.76 -2.37 -19.19
N ASP A 245 -28.77 -2.37 -20.07
CA ASP A 245 -30.19 -2.52 -19.74
C ASP A 245 -30.82 -3.82 -20.28
N ASP A 246 -30.06 -4.63 -21.03
CA ASP A 246 -30.52 -5.90 -21.56
C ASP A 246 -30.22 -7.06 -20.60
N GLU A 247 -31.24 -7.45 -19.82
CA GLU A 247 -31.24 -8.57 -18.86
C GLU A 247 -30.85 -9.93 -19.48
N THR A 248 -30.90 -10.06 -20.81
CA THR A 248 -30.57 -11.33 -21.49
C THR A 248 -29.09 -11.48 -21.80
N THR A 249 -28.31 -10.41 -21.61
CA THR A 249 -26.87 -10.37 -21.94
C THR A 249 -25.99 -10.50 -20.70
N ASN A 250 -24.74 -10.91 -20.93
CA ASN A 250 -23.70 -10.89 -19.90
C ASN A 250 -23.21 -9.47 -19.53
N TYR A 251 -23.79 -8.43 -20.14
CA TYR A 251 -23.47 -7.02 -19.91
C TYR A 251 -24.60 -6.28 -19.17
N PHE A 252 -25.63 -7.01 -18.71
CA PHE A 252 -26.71 -6.40 -17.94
C PHE A 252 -26.16 -5.68 -16.70
N GLY A 253 -26.38 -4.37 -16.64
CA GLY A 253 -25.88 -3.48 -15.61
C GLY A 253 -26.81 -3.35 -14.41
N GLY A 254 -27.85 -4.18 -14.29
CA GLY A 254 -28.77 -4.18 -13.17
C GLY A 254 -30.00 -3.30 -13.37
N LYS A 255 -30.97 -3.40 -12.45
CA LYS A 255 -32.23 -2.64 -12.52
C LYS A 255 -32.09 -1.17 -12.15
N SER A 256 -30.98 -0.82 -11.52
CA SER A 256 -30.64 0.55 -11.14
C SER A 256 -29.12 0.70 -11.07
N ALA A 257 -28.62 1.85 -11.51
CA ALA A 257 -27.21 2.20 -11.38
C ALA A 257 -26.78 2.21 -9.90
N GLY A 258 -25.69 1.54 -9.60
CA GLY A 258 -25.15 1.34 -8.25
C GLY A 258 -26.02 0.42 -7.39
N GLY A 259 -26.96 -0.33 -7.95
CA GLY A 259 -27.88 -1.15 -7.14
C GLY A 259 -27.21 -2.33 -6.42
N GLU A 260 -26.08 -2.82 -6.91
CA GLU A 260 -25.45 -4.04 -6.39
C GLU A 260 -24.55 -3.77 -5.18
N ILE A 261 -24.53 -4.69 -4.22
CA ILE A 261 -23.75 -4.55 -2.99
C ILE A 261 -22.24 -4.53 -3.27
N GLU A 262 -21.79 -5.29 -4.26
CA GLU A 262 -20.40 -5.28 -4.73
C GLU A 262 -20.03 -3.87 -5.25
N THR A 263 -20.89 -3.28 -6.05
CA THR A 263 -20.70 -1.92 -6.60
C THR A 263 -20.70 -0.88 -5.49
N GLN A 264 -21.66 -0.94 -4.56
CA GLN A 264 -21.74 -0.03 -3.42
C GLN A 264 -20.52 -0.10 -2.53
N PHE A 265 -20.00 -1.31 -2.25
CA PHE A 265 -18.79 -1.48 -1.45
C PHE A 265 -17.59 -0.74 -2.05
N LEU A 266 -17.42 -0.81 -3.37
CA LEU A 266 -16.34 -0.12 -4.07
C LEU A 266 -16.58 1.40 -4.10
N ILE A 267 -17.82 1.86 -4.34
CA ILE A 267 -18.20 3.27 -4.28
C ILE A 267 -17.87 3.86 -2.90
N ASP A 268 -18.31 3.20 -1.83
CA ASP A 268 -18.07 3.62 -0.45
C ASP A 268 -16.59 3.65 -0.10
N THR A 269 -15.82 2.67 -0.59
CA THR A 269 -14.36 2.64 -0.45
C THR A 269 -13.72 3.86 -1.10
N LEU A 270 -14.09 4.20 -2.34
CA LEU A 270 -13.55 5.37 -3.03
C LEU A 270 -13.95 6.68 -2.35
N ASN A 271 -15.17 6.77 -1.81
CA ASN A 271 -15.66 7.96 -1.11
C ASN A 271 -14.97 8.14 0.25
N LYS A 272 -14.76 7.06 0.99
CA LYS A 272 -14.15 7.08 2.33
C LYS A 272 -12.65 7.34 2.29
N TYR A 273 -11.94 6.69 1.38
CA TYR A 273 -10.47 6.71 1.37
C TYR A 273 -9.85 7.54 0.24
N THR A 274 -10.67 8.07 -0.67
CA THR A 274 -10.25 9.03 -1.72
C THR A 274 -8.91 8.66 -2.38
N PRO A 275 -8.81 7.46 -3.01
CA PRO A 275 -7.55 7.01 -3.57
C PRO A 275 -7.08 7.94 -4.69
N SER A 276 -5.79 8.23 -4.67
CA SER A 276 -5.06 8.98 -5.70
C SER A 276 -4.84 8.20 -7.00
N LEU A 277 -5.04 6.88 -6.95
CA LEU A 277 -4.91 5.94 -8.06
C LEU A 277 -5.75 4.71 -7.74
N VAL A 278 -6.46 4.20 -8.74
CA VAL A 278 -7.09 2.88 -8.68
C VAL A 278 -6.55 1.98 -9.77
N MET A 279 -6.29 0.73 -9.42
CA MET A 279 -5.96 -0.34 -10.34
C MET A 279 -6.97 -1.47 -10.20
N THR A 280 -7.49 -1.94 -11.33
CA THR A 280 -8.28 -3.17 -11.45
C THR A 280 -7.48 -4.20 -12.23
N ILE A 281 -7.62 -5.47 -11.89
CA ILE A 281 -6.97 -6.58 -12.62
C ILE A 281 -8.05 -7.42 -13.27
N HIS A 282 -7.98 -7.50 -14.59
CA HIS A 282 -8.91 -8.24 -15.43
C HIS A 282 -8.15 -9.25 -16.30
N ALA A 283 -8.88 -10.11 -16.99
CA ALA A 283 -8.37 -10.99 -18.03
C ALA A 283 -9.39 -10.98 -19.18
N PRO A 284 -9.05 -11.36 -20.44
CA PRO A 284 -7.84 -12.03 -20.88
C PRO A 284 -6.87 -11.24 -21.79
N TYR A 285 -7.05 -9.93 -21.96
CA TYR A 285 -6.61 -9.24 -23.18
C TYR A 285 -5.14 -8.78 -23.26
N LYS A 286 -4.27 -9.14 -22.30
CA LYS A 286 -2.83 -8.80 -22.33
C LYS A 286 -2.56 -7.33 -22.69
N VAL A 287 -3.17 -6.40 -21.97
CA VAL A 287 -3.10 -4.96 -22.25
C VAL A 287 -3.10 -4.14 -20.96
N VAL A 288 -2.46 -2.99 -20.98
CA VAL A 288 -2.56 -1.97 -19.92
C VAL A 288 -3.53 -0.90 -20.40
N ASN A 289 -4.78 -1.03 -19.99
CA ASN A 289 -5.81 -0.04 -20.25
C ASN A 289 -5.79 1.07 -19.20
N TYR A 290 -6.13 2.29 -19.60
CA TYR A 290 -6.22 3.41 -18.66
C TYR A 290 -7.37 4.37 -18.98
N ASP A 291 -7.91 4.96 -17.92
CA ASP A 291 -8.92 6.00 -17.96
C ASP A 291 -8.51 7.18 -17.07
N GLY A 292 -8.95 8.39 -17.46
CA GLY A 292 -8.58 9.62 -16.78
C GLY A 292 -7.08 9.95 -16.89
N PRO A 293 -6.50 10.66 -15.90
CA PRO A 293 -5.11 11.14 -15.96
C PRO A 293 -4.06 10.06 -15.61
N ALA A 294 -4.16 8.88 -16.24
CA ALA A 294 -3.37 7.69 -15.90
C ALA A 294 -2.36 7.26 -16.97
N LYS A 295 -2.29 7.93 -18.13
CA LYS A 295 -1.42 7.55 -19.26
C LYS A 295 0.04 7.29 -18.87
N GLY A 296 0.67 8.21 -18.14
CA GLY A 296 2.08 8.07 -17.75
C GLY A 296 2.32 6.91 -16.78
N ILE A 297 1.32 6.57 -15.97
CA ILE A 297 1.36 5.39 -15.08
C ILE A 297 1.23 4.12 -15.93
N ALA A 298 0.31 4.10 -16.89
CA ALA A 298 0.11 2.98 -17.81
C ALA A 298 1.37 2.66 -18.62
N GLU A 299 2.06 3.67 -19.15
CA GLU A 299 3.34 3.53 -19.85
C GLU A 299 4.42 2.90 -18.96
N LYS A 300 4.48 3.29 -17.68
CA LYS A 300 5.43 2.69 -16.72
C LYS A 300 5.10 1.25 -16.37
N ILE A 301 3.82 0.92 -16.25
CA ILE A 301 3.36 -0.46 -16.05
C ILE A 301 3.71 -1.30 -17.28
N SER A 302 3.47 -0.78 -18.47
CA SER A 302 3.85 -1.41 -19.74
C SER A 302 5.35 -1.65 -19.85
N ASP A 303 6.19 -0.72 -19.38
CA ASP A 303 7.64 -0.91 -19.30
C ASP A 303 8.01 -2.13 -18.41
N ILE A 304 7.24 -2.43 -17.37
CA ILE A 304 7.49 -3.55 -16.45
C ILE A 304 7.00 -4.88 -17.07
N ILE A 305 5.71 -4.96 -17.44
CA ILE A 305 5.07 -6.21 -17.85
C ILE A 305 5.14 -6.49 -19.37
N LYS A 306 5.59 -5.51 -20.16
CA LYS A 306 5.73 -5.57 -21.62
C LYS A 306 4.43 -5.81 -22.37
N TYR A 307 3.32 -5.29 -21.84
CA TYR A 307 2.02 -5.31 -22.50
C TYR A 307 1.79 -3.99 -23.23
N PRO A 308 1.07 -3.98 -24.37
CA PRO A 308 0.69 -2.74 -25.02
C PRO A 308 -0.11 -1.84 -24.07
N VAL A 309 0.07 -0.52 -24.24
CA VAL A 309 -0.79 0.47 -23.59
C VAL A 309 -1.90 0.84 -24.55
N GLU A 310 -3.13 0.73 -24.10
CA GLU A 310 -4.29 1.21 -24.85
C GLU A 310 -5.04 2.26 -24.03
N ALA A 311 -5.42 3.34 -24.70
CA ALA A 311 -6.44 4.22 -24.15
C ALA A 311 -7.78 3.47 -24.18
N SER A 312 -8.75 3.95 -23.39
CA SER A 312 -10.15 3.48 -23.41
C SER A 312 -10.58 2.95 -24.78
N ILE A 313 -11.25 1.78 -24.80
CA ILE A 313 -11.47 0.83 -25.93
C ILE A 313 -12.25 1.43 -27.13
N GLY A 314 -12.47 2.75 -27.17
CA GLY A 314 -12.96 3.46 -28.35
C GLY A 314 -14.47 3.41 -28.54
N TYR A 315 -15.21 2.80 -27.62
CA TYR A 315 -16.67 2.82 -27.59
C TYR A 315 -17.20 3.10 -26.16
N PRO A 316 -18.39 3.73 -26.02
CA PRO A 316 -19.00 3.98 -24.72
C PRO A 316 -19.19 2.67 -23.96
N THR A 317 -18.80 2.64 -22.69
CA THR A 317 -19.10 1.53 -21.78
C THR A 317 -19.97 2.03 -20.65
N PRO A 318 -21.30 2.17 -20.86
CA PRO A 318 -22.24 2.56 -19.82
C PRO A 318 -22.07 1.73 -18.55
N GLY A 319 -21.94 2.42 -17.42
CA GLY A 319 -21.78 1.82 -16.11
C GLY A 319 -20.44 1.15 -15.83
N SER A 320 -19.40 1.40 -16.64
CA SER A 320 -18.06 0.88 -16.35
C SER A 320 -17.37 1.65 -15.24
N PHE A 321 -16.55 0.93 -14.49
CA PHE A 321 -15.75 1.50 -13.41
C PHE A 321 -14.73 2.51 -13.92
N GLY A 322 -14.07 2.21 -15.04
CA GLY A 322 -13.11 3.11 -15.70
C GLY A 322 -13.72 4.45 -16.08
N THR A 323 -14.94 4.46 -16.64
CA THR A 323 -15.68 5.69 -16.93
C THR A 323 -16.02 6.44 -15.65
N TRP A 324 -16.59 5.74 -14.65
CA TRP A 324 -17.07 6.36 -13.43
C TRP A 324 -15.95 6.95 -12.56
N ALA A 325 -14.87 6.20 -12.31
CA ALA A 325 -13.74 6.65 -11.51
C ALA A 325 -12.75 7.50 -12.31
N GLY A 326 -12.36 7.00 -13.49
CA GLY A 326 -11.36 7.61 -14.37
C GLY A 326 -11.82 8.91 -15.00
N VAL A 327 -12.86 8.82 -15.82
CA VAL A 327 -13.31 9.93 -16.66
C VAL A 327 -14.15 10.94 -15.87
N GLU A 328 -15.19 10.48 -15.19
CA GLU A 328 -16.16 11.39 -14.55
C GLU A 328 -15.67 12.00 -13.23
N ARG A 329 -14.80 11.27 -12.50
CA ARG A 329 -14.26 11.69 -11.20
C ARG A 329 -12.78 12.07 -11.25
N ASN A 330 -12.15 11.98 -12.42
CA ASN A 330 -10.76 12.37 -12.65
C ASN A 330 -9.76 11.67 -11.70
N ILE A 331 -10.03 10.42 -11.34
CA ILE A 331 -9.13 9.58 -10.54
C ILE A 331 -8.29 8.76 -11.51
N PRO A 332 -6.94 8.84 -11.50
CA PRO A 332 -6.12 7.94 -12.32
C PRO A 332 -6.58 6.49 -12.17
N THR A 333 -7.02 5.86 -13.26
CA THR A 333 -7.56 4.50 -13.23
C THR A 333 -6.82 3.64 -14.24
N ILE A 334 -6.30 2.51 -13.78
CA ILE A 334 -5.65 1.49 -14.60
C ILE A 334 -6.50 0.22 -14.58
N THR A 335 -6.68 -0.37 -15.75
CA THR A 335 -7.19 -1.74 -15.90
C THR A 335 -6.07 -2.58 -16.50
N LEU A 336 -5.48 -3.44 -15.66
CA LEU A 336 -4.45 -4.39 -16.09
C LEU A 336 -5.14 -5.66 -16.57
N GLU A 337 -5.28 -5.80 -17.89
CA GLU A 337 -5.77 -7.02 -18.54
C GLU A 337 -4.63 -8.03 -18.65
N VAL A 338 -4.66 -9.08 -17.84
CA VAL A 338 -3.65 -10.14 -17.84
C VAL A 338 -3.89 -11.19 -18.91
N ASP A 339 -2.81 -11.84 -19.34
CA ASP A 339 -2.85 -12.90 -20.36
C ASP A 339 -3.37 -14.21 -19.75
N GLU A 340 -4.55 -14.66 -20.15
CA GLU A 340 -5.14 -15.92 -19.67
C GLU A 340 -4.44 -17.17 -20.20
N LYS A 341 -3.65 -17.03 -21.28
CA LYS A 341 -3.03 -18.18 -21.97
C LYS A 341 -1.81 -18.70 -21.24
N ILE A 342 -1.29 -17.93 -20.28
CA ILE A 342 -0.15 -18.31 -19.45
C ILE A 342 -0.59 -18.66 -18.03
N GLN A 343 0.24 -19.44 -17.35
CA GLN A 343 0.00 -19.74 -15.94
C GLN A 343 0.14 -18.47 -15.11
N VAL A 344 -0.83 -18.21 -14.23
CA VAL A 344 -0.86 -16.99 -13.38
C VAL A 344 0.41 -16.82 -12.53
N GLN A 345 1.10 -17.91 -12.19
CA GLN A 345 2.38 -17.90 -11.47
C GLN A 345 3.46 -17.14 -12.24
N GLN A 346 3.41 -17.13 -13.58
CA GLN A 346 4.36 -16.38 -14.41
C GLN A 346 4.13 -14.86 -14.33
N LEU A 347 2.93 -14.43 -13.91
CA LEU A 347 2.57 -13.04 -13.71
C LEU A 347 2.96 -12.50 -12.34
N VAL A 348 3.24 -13.37 -11.36
CA VAL A 348 3.54 -12.96 -9.97
C VAL A 348 4.66 -11.93 -9.92
N LYS A 349 5.82 -12.23 -10.52
CA LYS A 349 6.97 -11.32 -10.49
C LYS A 349 6.68 -9.96 -11.13
N PRO A 350 6.24 -9.86 -12.41
CA PRO A 350 6.00 -8.55 -13.01
C PRO A 350 4.86 -7.77 -12.34
N VAL A 351 3.81 -8.44 -11.86
CA VAL A 351 2.70 -7.78 -11.14
C VAL A 351 3.15 -7.27 -9.76
N PHE A 352 4.02 -8.00 -9.06
CA PHE A 352 4.59 -7.52 -7.80
C PHE A 352 5.47 -6.28 -8.02
N GLU A 353 6.29 -6.28 -9.08
CA GLU A 353 7.07 -5.10 -9.46
C GLU A 353 6.17 -3.89 -9.77
N ILE A 354 5.01 -4.12 -10.40
CA ILE A 354 3.99 -3.08 -10.61
C ILE A 354 3.43 -2.59 -9.27
N PHE A 355 2.99 -3.48 -8.37
CA PHE A 355 2.45 -3.08 -7.07
C PHE A 355 3.48 -2.27 -6.27
N ASP A 356 4.72 -2.74 -6.20
CA ASP A 356 5.82 -2.03 -5.54
C ASP A 356 6.04 -0.65 -6.15
N TYR A 357 6.04 -0.53 -7.48
CA TYR A 357 6.15 0.74 -8.18
C TYR A 357 5.03 1.72 -7.77
N LEU A 358 3.78 1.25 -7.74
CA LEU A 358 2.61 2.07 -7.38
C LEU A 358 2.56 2.46 -5.90
N ILE A 359 3.06 1.60 -5.00
CA ILE A 359 3.08 1.85 -3.56
C ILE A 359 4.18 2.84 -3.18
N MET A 360 5.30 2.83 -3.91
CA MET A 360 6.48 3.64 -3.60
C MET A 360 6.49 5.04 -4.24
N ASN A 361 5.74 5.26 -5.32
CA ASN A 361 5.68 6.51 -6.08
C ASN A 361 4.27 7.08 -6.05
#